data_AF-A0A433EJF9-F1
#
_entry.id   AF-A0A433EJF9-F1
#
_cell.length_a   1.000
_cell.length_b   1.000
_cell.length_c   1.000
_cell.angle_alpha   90.00
_cell.angle_beta   90.00
_cell.angle_gamma   90.00
#
_symmetry.space_group_name_H-M   'P 1'
#
loop_
_entity.id
_entity.type
_entity.pdbx_description
1 polymer ?
#
loop_
_entity_poly.entity_id
_entity_poly.type
_entity_poly.pdbx_seq_one_letter_code
_entity_poly.pdbx_strand_id
1 'polypeptide(L)'
;MSKTRADETSNCHLIIARRLALTLTNTHQLVAGALNVAKEVKHMGKNVKQTSAKVASKASKILTDGRYGKDSKSVAASALAQAKSSKRGK
;
A
#
# COMPACT_ATOMS: atom_id res chain seq x y z
N MET A 1 24.46 58.66 -11.29
CA MET A 1 24.88 57.46 -10.54
C MET A 1 24.53 56.23 -11.35
N SER A 2 25.50 55.73 -12.12
CA SER A 2 25.30 54.60 -13.03
C SER A 2 25.33 53.30 -12.23
N LYS A 3 24.18 52.63 -12.09
CA LYS A 3 24.20 51.21 -11.70
C LYS A 3 24.89 50.45 -12.83
N THR A 4 26.06 49.91 -12.53
CA THR A 4 26.85 49.10 -13.46
C THR A 4 26.05 47.85 -13.82
N ARG A 5 26.08 47.43 -15.09
CA ARG A 5 25.34 46.25 -15.62
C ARG A 5 25.56 44.95 -14.80
N ALA A 6 26.64 44.86 -14.03
CA ALA A 6 26.95 43.75 -13.13
C ALA A 6 25.99 43.63 -11.91
N ASP A 7 25.40 44.73 -11.44
CA ASP A 7 24.48 44.77 -10.28
C ASP A 7 23.11 44.16 -10.64
N GLU A 8 22.57 44.51 -11.80
CA GLU A 8 21.34 43.90 -12.37
C GLU A 8 21.53 42.40 -12.68
N THR A 9 22.71 42.03 -13.20
CA THR A 9 23.04 40.63 -13.54
C THR A 9 23.12 39.77 -12.28
N SER A 10 23.72 40.31 -11.19
CA SER A 10 23.78 39.64 -9.89
C SER A 10 22.39 39.44 -9.26
N ASN A 11 21.47 40.39 -9.46
CA ASN A 11 20.10 40.30 -8.97
C ASN A 11 19.30 39.24 -9.74
N CYS A 12 19.45 39.17 -11.07
CA CYS A 12 18.82 38.15 -11.90
C CYS A 12 19.31 36.74 -11.54
N HIS A 13 20.62 36.55 -11.37
CA HIS A 13 21.17 35.27 -10.92
C HIS A 13 20.63 34.85 -9.55
N LEU A 14 20.49 35.79 -8.61
CA LEU A 14 19.94 35.52 -7.28
C LEU A 14 18.45 35.13 -7.34
N ILE A 15 17.66 35.80 -8.20
CA ILE A 15 16.25 35.47 -8.43
C ILE A 15 16.11 34.09 -9.08
N ILE A 16 16.94 33.78 -10.08
CA ILE A 16 16.95 32.48 -10.76
C ILE A 16 17.33 31.36 -9.78
N ALA A 17 18.37 31.58 -8.95
CA ALA A 17 18.81 30.59 -7.96
C ALA A 17 17.71 30.30 -6.91
N ARG A 18 17.03 31.34 -6.39
CA ARG A 18 15.92 31.17 -5.45
C ARG A 18 14.74 30.43 -6.07
N ARG A 19 14.39 30.76 -7.31
CA ARG A 19 13.28 30.11 -8.02
C ARG A 19 13.59 28.64 -8.29
N LEU A 20 14.83 28.34 -8.71
CA LEU A 20 15.29 26.97 -8.90
C LEU A 20 15.25 26.18 -7.59
N ALA A 21 15.74 26.76 -6.49
CA ALA A 21 15.68 26.14 -5.17
C ALA A 21 14.24 25.84 -4.71
N LEU A 22 13.31 26.78 -4.93
CA LEU A 22 11.89 26.59 -4.58
C LEU A 22 11.24 25.47 -5.41
N THR A 23 11.58 25.36 -6.70
CA THR A 23 11.08 24.26 -7.54
C THR A 23 11.66 22.91 -7.13
N LEU A 24 12.94 22.86 -6.74
CA LEU A 24 13.59 21.65 -6.25
C LEU A 24 13.01 21.17 -4.91
N THR A 25 12.72 22.08 -3.98
CA THR A 25 12.11 21.70 -2.70
C THR A 25 10.65 21.25 -2.88
N ASN A 26 9.85 21.94 -3.70
CA ASN A 26 8.46 21.56 -3.96
C ASN A 26 8.36 20.19 -4.65
N THR A 27 9.22 19.92 -5.64
CA THR A 27 9.27 18.60 -6.29
C THR A 27 9.70 17.49 -5.32
N HIS A 28 10.66 17.76 -4.43
CA HIS A 28 11.06 16.80 -3.39
C HIS A 28 9.92 16.47 -2.42
N GLN A 29 9.14 17.47 -1.98
CA GLN A 29 7.98 17.24 -1.10
C GLN A 29 6.91 16.37 -1.77
N LEU A 30 6.65 16.57 -3.07
CA LEU A 30 5.69 15.73 -3.81
C LEU A 30 6.17 14.29 -3.98
N VAL A 31 7.44 14.08 -4.30
CA VAL A 31 8.02 12.73 -4.46
C VAL A 31 8.03 11.98 -3.12
N ALA A 32 8.44 12.63 -2.03
CA ALA A 32 8.42 12.04 -0.70
C ALA A 32 6.98 11.72 -0.22
N GLY A 33 6.03 12.63 -0.44
CA GLY A 33 4.62 12.43 -0.12
C GLY A 33 4.01 11.24 -0.88
N ALA A 34 4.26 11.14 -2.19
CA ALA A 34 3.79 10.02 -3.00
C ALA A 34 4.33 8.67 -2.53
N LEU A 35 5.60 8.62 -2.10
CA LEU A 35 6.23 7.39 -1.62
C LEU A 35 5.66 6.93 -0.28
N ASN A 36 5.35 7.86 0.63
CA ASN A 36 4.68 7.52 1.89
C ASN A 36 3.28 6.98 1.64
N VAL A 37 2.46 7.64 0.81
CA VAL A 37 1.11 7.17 0.46
C VAL A 37 1.16 5.77 -0.16
N ALA A 38 2.06 5.52 -1.12
CA ALA A 38 2.23 4.21 -1.73
C ALA A 38 2.62 3.12 -0.70
N LYS A 39 3.44 3.49 0.29
CA LYS A 39 3.86 2.59 1.36
C LYS A 39 2.70 2.29 2.33
N GLU A 40 1.85 3.26 2.64
CA GLU A 40 0.66 3.05 3.47
C GLU A 40 -0.39 2.18 2.76
N VAL A 41 -0.66 2.45 1.48
CA VAL A 41 -1.57 1.65 0.64
C VAL A 41 -1.13 0.19 0.57
N LYS A 42 0.19 -0.08 0.51
CA LYS A 42 0.75 -1.45 0.51
C LYS A 42 0.36 -2.28 1.74
N HIS A 43 0.05 -1.63 2.87
CA HIS A 43 -0.26 -2.32 4.12
C HIS A 43 -1.78 -2.38 4.41
N MET A 44 -2.59 -1.48 3.87
CA MET A 44 -4.05 -1.51 4.04
C MET A 44 -4.76 -2.70 3.38
N GLY A 45 -4.15 -3.35 2.37
CA GLY A 45 -4.77 -4.46 1.63
C GLY A 45 -4.52 -5.87 2.19
N LYS A 46 -3.69 -6.05 3.22
CA LYS A 46 -3.28 -7.39 3.69
C LYS A 46 -3.94 -7.76 5.02
N ASN A 47 -5.05 -8.50 4.96
CA ASN A 47 -5.63 -9.13 6.14
C ASN A 47 -4.79 -10.33 6.59
N VAL A 48 -4.09 -10.18 7.72
CA VAL A 48 -3.24 -11.23 8.32
C VAL A 48 -4.01 -12.20 9.22
N LYS A 49 -5.27 -11.91 9.56
CA LYS A 49 -6.11 -12.79 10.39
C LYS A 49 -6.44 -14.04 9.59
N GLN A 50 -6.41 -15.20 10.23
CA GLN A 50 -6.64 -16.50 9.59
C GLN A 50 -7.60 -17.35 10.42
N THR A 51 -8.34 -18.21 9.74
CA THR A 51 -9.18 -19.22 10.40
C THR A 51 -8.29 -20.23 11.13
N SER A 52 -8.64 -20.55 12.39
CA SER A 52 -7.90 -21.53 13.17
C SER A 52 -7.99 -22.93 12.58
N ALA A 53 -6.99 -23.78 12.83
CA ALA A 53 -6.95 -25.15 12.31
C ALA A 53 -8.21 -25.96 12.70
N LYS A 54 -8.68 -25.83 13.94
CA LYS A 54 -9.90 -26.52 14.42
C LYS A 54 -11.15 -26.13 13.64
N VAL A 55 -11.29 -24.84 13.32
CA VAL A 55 -12.44 -24.34 12.54
C VAL A 55 -12.31 -24.79 11.08
N ALA A 56 -11.11 -24.73 10.50
CA ALA A 56 -10.85 -25.22 9.15
C ALA A 56 -11.18 -26.71 8.99
N SER A 57 -10.79 -27.55 9.97
CA SER A 57 -11.14 -28.98 9.96
C SER A 57 -12.65 -29.23 10.03
N LYS A 58 -13.39 -28.44 10.81
CA LYS A 58 -14.85 -28.52 10.87
C LYS A 58 -15.49 -28.07 9.56
N ALA A 59 -15.03 -26.96 8.99
CA ALA A 59 -15.49 -26.45 7.71
C ALA A 59 -15.27 -27.46 6.57
N SER A 60 -14.12 -28.13 6.53
CA SER A 60 -13.84 -29.19 5.56
C SER A 60 -14.84 -30.36 5.68
N LYS A 61 -15.18 -30.78 6.90
CA LYS A 61 -16.19 -31.83 7.13
C LYS A 61 -17.58 -31.39 6.66
N ILE A 62 -17.98 -30.15 6.92
CA ILE A 62 -19.28 -29.60 6.50
C ILE A 62 -19.38 -29.56 4.95
N LEU A 63 -18.27 -29.24 4.28
CA LEU A 63 -18.19 -29.20 2.82
C LEU A 63 -18.40 -30.57 2.16
N THR A 64 -17.82 -31.62 2.74
CA THR A 64 -17.87 -32.99 2.18
C THR A 64 -19.08 -33.79 2.65
N ASP A 65 -19.71 -33.39 3.76
CA ASP A 65 -20.85 -34.09 4.31
C ASP A 65 -22.13 -33.79 3.51
N GLY A 66 -22.78 -34.87 3.05
CA GLY A 66 -24.00 -34.82 2.24
C GLY A 66 -25.23 -34.27 2.98
N ARG A 67 -25.19 -34.21 4.32
CA ARG A 67 -26.30 -33.76 5.15
C ARG A 67 -26.46 -32.24 5.19
N TYR A 68 -25.45 -31.47 4.78
CA TYR A 68 -25.50 -30.01 4.80
C TYR A 68 -25.99 -29.43 3.47
N GLY A 69 -26.87 -28.43 3.58
CA GLY A 69 -27.40 -27.66 2.45
C GLY A 69 -26.40 -26.66 1.87
N LYS A 70 -26.80 -26.01 0.77
CA LYS A 70 -25.98 -25.08 -0.02
C LYS A 70 -25.41 -23.93 0.82
N ASP A 71 -26.23 -23.32 1.68
CA ASP A 71 -25.84 -22.15 2.45
C ASP A 71 -24.76 -22.47 3.48
N SER A 72 -24.92 -23.59 4.21
CA SER A 72 -23.92 -24.08 5.16
C SER A 72 -22.59 -24.39 4.48
N LYS A 73 -22.63 -24.98 3.27
CA LYS A 73 -21.43 -25.26 2.48
C LYS A 73 -20.75 -23.98 1.98
N SER A 74 -21.53 -22.96 1.62
CA SER A 74 -20.98 -21.65 1.23
C SER A 74 -20.23 -20.99 2.38
N VAL A 75 -20.83 -20.96 3.58
CA VAL A 75 -20.19 -20.38 4.77
C VAL A 75 -18.92 -21.17 5.15
N ALA A 76 -18.99 -22.51 5.08
CA ALA A 76 -17.84 -23.37 5.34
C ALA A 76 -16.70 -23.14 4.33
N ALA A 77 -17.02 -22.95 3.04
CA ALA A 77 -16.04 -22.65 2.01
C ALA A 77 -15.31 -21.32 2.28
N SER A 78 -16.05 -20.27 2.64
CA SER A 78 -15.46 -18.98 3.02
C SER A 78 -14.51 -19.11 4.21
N ALA A 79 -14.90 -19.85 5.24
CA ALA A 79 -14.06 -20.09 6.40
C ALA A 79 -12.78 -20.88 6.07
N LEU A 80 -12.88 -21.88 5.18
CA LEU A 80 -11.76 -22.70 4.74
C LEU A 80 -10.77 -21.90 3.87
N ALA A 81 -11.26 -21.03 2.98
CA ALA A 81 -10.43 -20.17 2.14
C ALA A 81 -9.57 -19.17 2.94
N GLN A 82 -10.04 -18.80 4.14
CA GLN A 82 -9.32 -17.93 5.08
C GLN A 82 -8.41 -18.71 6.04
N ALA A 83 -8.36 -20.04 5.94
CA ALA A 83 -7.47 -20.87 6.74
C ALA A 83 -6.05 -20.85 6.17
N LYS A 84 -5.06 -20.93 7.06
CA LYS A 84 -3.64 -21.00 6.65
C LYS A 84 -3.38 -22.30 5.88
N SER A 85 -2.89 -22.19 4.65
CA SER A 85 -2.45 -23.35 3.88
C SER A 85 -1.26 -24.01 4.60
N SER A 86 -1.37 -25.29 4.94
CA SER A 86 -0.15 -26.07 5.16
C SER A 86 0.51 -26.20 3.79
N LYS A 87 1.71 -25.63 3.61
CA LYS A 87 2.55 -25.99 2.47
C LYS A 87 2.80 -27.50 2.60
N ARG A 88 2.01 -28.32 1.92
CA ARG A 88 2.36 -29.72 1.70
C ARG A 88 3.50 -29.65 0.69
N GLY A 89 4.72 -29.77 1.20
CA GLY A 89 5.92 -29.83 0.39
C GLY A 89 5.67 -30.81 -0.75
N LYS A 90 5.91 -30.35 -1.97
CA LYS A 90 5.92 -31.21 -3.14
C LYS A 90 7.21 -32.00 -3.11
#